data_AF-A0A5M3WMC5-F1
#
_entry.id   AF-A0A5M3WMC5-F1
#
_cell.length_a   1.000
_cell.length_b   1.000
_cell.length_c   1.000
_cell.angle_alpha   90.00
_cell.angle_beta   90.00
_cell.angle_gamma   90.00
#
_symmetry.space_group_name_H-M   'P 1'
#
loop_
_entity.id
_entity.type
_entity.pdbx_description
1 polymer ?
#
loop_
_entity_poly.entity_id
_entity_poly.type
_entity_poly.pdbx_seq_one_letter_code
_entity_poly.pdbx_strand_id
1 'polypeptide(L)'
;MGAVETAQRVLDWVARPAGNVPNGTLWKAARLADPPPDVVRRLAEITWRSNAVRGMGNPPFGEAARVGLGGVLLAAVIGGRDHPEPAMMIANSLVRTRSWLPDATARHAVVLPALRGVPAWEGVEGLPDILLRASPLTAVLHHPPGDPDSSEYRAVQERVAELVARPRGRAVVVGTMAECDSDVRVLSWRAYLLNQWLRHGELDLVRDVYATAWLRHGKAWARQIGQALRWEGKPTPVMKATGTYWAAAERVDLGRTRPVARGYDSALRLVHRYRTWRGR
;
A
#
# COMPACT_ATOMS: atom_id res chain seq x y z
N MET A 1 -20.50 -23.63 -6.27
CA MET A 1 -19.35 -22.75 -6.01
C MET A 1 -19.40 -22.37 -4.53
N GLY A 2 -18.34 -22.63 -3.77
CA GLY A 2 -18.21 -22.26 -2.36
C GLY A 2 -17.05 -21.29 -2.13
N ALA A 3 -16.81 -20.96 -0.87
CA ALA A 3 -15.84 -19.93 -0.48
C ALA A 3 -14.39 -20.25 -0.89
N VAL A 4 -14.03 -21.54 -0.95
CA VAL A 4 -12.69 -21.99 -1.39
C VAL A 4 -12.50 -21.72 -2.89
N GLU A 5 -13.48 -22.05 -3.73
CA GLU A 5 -13.40 -21.77 -5.16
C GLU A 5 -13.39 -20.26 -5.43
N THR A 6 -14.16 -19.49 -4.65
CA THR A 6 -14.11 -18.02 -4.67
C THR A 6 -12.71 -17.50 -4.35
N ALA A 7 -12.09 -17.99 -3.27
CA ALA A 7 -10.73 -17.62 -2.90
C ALA A 7 -9.71 -17.98 -3.99
N GLN A 8 -9.80 -19.18 -4.55
CA GLN A 8 -8.91 -19.63 -5.62
C GLN A 8 -8.98 -18.72 -6.85
N ARG A 9 -10.18 -18.36 -7.31
CA ARG A 9 -10.35 -17.43 -8.44
C ARG A 9 -9.72 -16.07 -8.16
N VAL A 10 -9.89 -15.55 -6.95
CA VAL A 10 -9.26 -14.29 -6.55
C VAL A 10 -7.73 -14.42 -6.49
N LEU A 11 -7.19 -15.52 -5.97
CA LEU A 11 -5.74 -15.75 -5.98
C LEU A 11 -5.19 -15.84 -7.41
N ASP A 12 -5.90 -16.49 -8.33
CA ASP A 12 -5.51 -16.55 -9.74
C ASP A 12 -5.52 -15.17 -10.40
N TRP A 13 -6.52 -14.36 -10.08
CA TRP A 13 -6.56 -12.96 -10.50
C TRP A 13 -5.43 -12.14 -9.88
N VAL A 14 -5.15 -12.28 -8.57
CA VAL A 14 -4.05 -11.59 -7.88
C VAL A 14 -2.70 -11.91 -8.53
N ALA A 15 -2.50 -13.14 -9.01
CA ALA A 15 -1.27 -13.54 -9.68
C ALA A 15 -1.04 -12.78 -11.00
N ARG A 16 -2.11 -12.30 -11.66
CA ARG A 16 -2.10 -11.52 -12.91
C ARG A 16 -3.30 -10.56 -12.94
N PRO A 17 -3.24 -9.43 -12.19
CA PRO A 17 -4.39 -8.54 -12.04
C PRO A 17 -4.76 -7.90 -13.38
N ALA A 18 -5.86 -8.37 -13.96
CA ALA A 18 -6.40 -7.87 -15.22
C ALA A 18 -7.93 -7.98 -15.20
N GLY A 19 -8.60 -6.96 -15.73
CA GLY A 19 -10.06 -6.87 -15.69
C GLY A 19 -10.63 -6.77 -14.27
N ASN A 20 -11.91 -7.08 -14.15
CA ASN A 20 -12.64 -6.99 -12.88
C ASN A 20 -12.21 -8.08 -11.90
N VAL A 21 -12.20 -7.73 -10.60
CA VAL A 21 -11.96 -8.68 -9.53
C VAL A 21 -13.03 -9.79 -9.59
N PRO A 22 -12.65 -11.08 -9.56
CA PRO A 22 -13.61 -12.18 -9.56
C PRO A 22 -14.61 -12.06 -8.40
N ASN A 23 -15.85 -12.45 -8.67
CA ASN A 23 -16.93 -12.49 -7.69
C ASN A 23 -17.44 -13.93 -7.50
N GLY A 24 -17.90 -14.25 -6.30
CA GLY A 24 -18.38 -15.58 -5.92
C GLY A 24 -19.05 -15.60 -4.55
N THR A 25 -19.49 -16.78 -4.13
CA THR A 25 -20.21 -16.95 -2.86
C THR A 25 -19.26 -17.21 -1.69
N LEU A 26 -19.75 -17.01 -0.47
CA LEU A 26 -19.06 -17.38 0.78
C LEU A 26 -19.67 -18.63 1.43
N TRP A 27 -20.39 -19.45 0.67
CA TRP A 27 -20.95 -20.69 1.18
C TRP A 27 -19.86 -21.68 1.59
N LYS A 28 -20.15 -22.48 2.63
CA LYS A 28 -19.19 -23.44 3.19
C LYS A 28 -17.87 -22.78 3.63
N ALA A 29 -17.93 -21.55 4.15
CA ALA A 29 -16.77 -20.78 4.63
C ALA A 29 -15.92 -21.55 5.65
N ALA A 30 -16.51 -22.48 6.42
CA ALA A 30 -15.76 -23.37 7.33
C ALA A 30 -14.64 -24.17 6.62
N ARG A 31 -14.77 -24.45 5.32
CA ARG A 31 -13.72 -25.14 4.53
C ARG A 31 -12.49 -24.26 4.27
N LEU A 32 -12.56 -22.95 4.52
CA LEU A 32 -11.38 -22.07 4.43
C LEU A 32 -10.38 -22.31 5.58
N ALA A 33 -10.79 -23.00 6.65
CA ALA A 33 -9.89 -23.39 7.73
C ALA A 33 -8.92 -24.51 7.33
N ASP A 34 -9.30 -25.31 6.33
CA ASP A 34 -8.49 -26.40 5.77
C ASP A 34 -8.62 -26.41 4.24
N PRO A 35 -8.01 -25.42 3.54
CA PRO A 35 -8.14 -25.31 2.10
C PRO A 35 -7.29 -26.40 1.39
N PRO A 36 -7.67 -26.81 0.16
CA PRO A 36 -6.90 -27.76 -0.62
C PRO A 36 -5.43 -27.34 -0.80
N PRO A 37 -4.47 -28.30 -0.85
CA PRO A 37 -3.04 -28.00 -0.91
C PRO A 37 -2.61 -27.11 -2.09
N ASP A 38 -3.33 -27.20 -3.20
CA ASP A 38 -3.18 -26.39 -4.41
C ASP A 38 -3.53 -24.91 -4.18
N VAL A 39 -4.54 -24.60 -3.36
CA VAL A 39 -4.86 -23.22 -2.94
C VAL A 39 -3.75 -22.64 -2.07
N VAL A 40 -3.23 -23.44 -1.12
CA VAL A 40 -2.11 -23.03 -0.25
C VAL A 40 -0.85 -22.78 -1.06
N ARG A 41 -0.52 -23.68 -1.99
CA ARG A 41 0.63 -23.54 -2.90
C ARG A 41 0.52 -22.27 -3.74
N ARG A 42 -0.68 -21.99 -4.27
CA ARG A 42 -0.94 -20.77 -5.04
C ARG A 42 -0.70 -19.50 -4.22
N LEU A 43 -1.17 -19.47 -2.97
CA LEU A 43 -0.89 -18.35 -2.06
C LEU A 43 0.62 -18.19 -1.81
N ALA A 44 1.34 -19.29 -1.59
CA ALA A 44 2.79 -19.25 -1.39
C ALA A 44 3.54 -18.69 -2.61
N GLU A 45 3.16 -19.08 -3.83
CA GLU A 45 3.73 -18.54 -5.07
C GLU A 45 3.51 -17.03 -5.21
N ILE A 46 2.28 -16.57 -4.95
CA ILE A 46 1.90 -15.15 -5.00
C ILE A 46 2.69 -14.35 -3.96
N THR A 47 2.79 -14.88 -2.74
CA THR A 47 3.53 -14.25 -1.64
C THR A 47 5.01 -14.13 -1.99
N TRP A 48 5.62 -15.20 -2.50
CA TRP A 48 7.02 -15.19 -2.92
C TRP A 48 7.28 -14.16 -4.03
N ARG A 49 6.45 -14.11 -5.08
CA ARG A 49 6.58 -13.11 -6.16
C ARG A 49 6.42 -11.68 -5.63
N SER A 50 5.42 -11.45 -4.78
CA SER A 50 5.19 -10.14 -4.15
C SER A 50 6.40 -9.68 -3.34
N ASN A 51 6.99 -10.58 -2.54
CA ASN A 51 8.18 -10.32 -1.75
C ASN A 51 9.40 -10.04 -2.61
N ALA A 52 9.58 -10.77 -3.71
CA ALA A 52 10.67 -10.59 -4.65
C ALA A 52 10.60 -9.22 -5.35
N VAL A 53 9.43 -8.84 -5.86
CA VAL A 53 9.21 -7.54 -6.52
C VAL A 53 9.50 -6.38 -5.56
N ARG A 54 9.16 -6.52 -4.27
CA ARG A 54 9.35 -5.48 -3.25
C ARG A 54 10.70 -5.52 -2.56
N GLY A 55 11.56 -6.50 -2.86
CA GLY A 55 12.85 -6.66 -2.20
C GLY A 55 12.75 -7.03 -0.71
N MET A 56 11.64 -7.61 -0.27
CA MET A 56 11.47 -8.09 1.12
C MET A 56 12.42 -9.26 1.42
N GLY A 57 12.83 -10.00 0.38
CA GLY A 57 13.80 -11.08 0.45
C GLY A 57 13.20 -12.46 0.76
N ASN A 58 14.08 -13.46 0.87
CA ASN A 58 13.74 -14.83 1.25
C ASN A 58 14.76 -15.34 2.29
N PRO A 59 14.38 -15.53 3.57
CA PRO A 59 13.06 -15.24 4.13
C PRO A 59 12.73 -13.73 4.17
N PRO A 60 11.44 -13.34 4.18
CA PRO A 60 11.04 -11.93 4.19
C PRO A 60 11.48 -11.25 5.48
N PHE A 61 12.04 -10.04 5.36
CA PHE A 61 12.56 -9.26 6.49
C PHE A 61 13.62 -9.99 7.35
N GLY A 62 14.24 -11.05 6.81
CA GLY A 62 15.22 -11.87 7.52
C GLY A 62 14.63 -12.93 8.45
N GLU A 63 13.31 -13.08 8.53
CA GLU A 63 12.64 -14.01 9.45
C GLU A 63 11.87 -15.10 8.72
N ALA A 64 12.13 -16.35 9.08
CA ALA A 64 11.39 -17.50 8.56
C ALA A 64 9.93 -17.48 9.05
N ALA A 65 9.08 -16.75 8.34
CA ALA A 65 7.64 -16.70 8.55
C ALA A 65 6.96 -17.80 7.71
N ARG A 66 6.11 -18.60 8.35
CA ARG A 66 5.22 -19.54 7.62
C ARG A 66 4.09 -18.74 7.00
N VAL A 67 3.88 -18.91 5.69
CA VAL A 67 2.70 -18.37 4.99
C VAL A 67 1.44 -18.88 5.68
N GLY A 68 0.70 -17.97 6.32
CA GLY A 68 -0.55 -18.30 6.99
C GLY A 68 -1.73 -18.37 6.01
N LEU A 69 -2.87 -18.84 6.51
CA LEU A 69 -4.11 -18.93 5.72
C LEU A 69 -4.84 -17.58 5.60
N GLY A 70 -4.36 -16.51 6.25
CA GLY A 70 -5.04 -15.22 6.20
C GLY A 70 -5.12 -14.63 4.80
N GLY A 71 -4.14 -14.93 3.93
CA GLY A 71 -4.22 -14.60 2.50
C GLY A 71 -5.39 -15.31 1.78
N VAL A 72 -5.66 -16.58 2.10
CA VAL A 72 -6.80 -17.34 1.54
C VAL A 72 -8.13 -16.77 2.04
N LEU A 73 -8.22 -16.48 3.35
CA LEU A 73 -9.40 -15.88 3.95
C LEU A 73 -9.69 -14.51 3.34
N LEU A 74 -8.69 -13.66 3.13
CA LEU A 74 -8.86 -12.36 2.47
C LEU A 74 -9.23 -12.50 1.00
N ALA A 75 -8.68 -13.48 0.29
CA ALA A 75 -9.09 -13.76 -1.09
C ALA A 75 -10.57 -14.15 -1.16
N ALA A 76 -11.08 -14.94 -0.21
CA ALA A 76 -12.50 -15.23 -0.09
C ALA A 76 -13.31 -13.96 0.17
N VAL A 77 -12.90 -13.13 1.13
CA VAL A 77 -13.56 -11.84 1.46
C VAL A 77 -13.66 -10.93 0.24
N ILE A 78 -12.57 -10.76 -0.50
CA ILE A 78 -12.52 -9.94 -1.73
C ILE A 78 -13.47 -10.48 -2.80
N GLY A 79 -13.49 -11.80 -2.97
CA GLY A 79 -14.36 -12.46 -3.95
C GLY A 79 -15.82 -12.50 -3.53
N GLY A 80 -16.10 -12.50 -2.23
CA GLY A 80 -17.44 -12.52 -1.65
C GLY A 80 -17.99 -11.15 -1.29
N ARG A 81 -17.46 -10.07 -1.89
CA ARG A 81 -17.80 -8.67 -1.58
C ARG A 81 -19.28 -8.33 -1.76
N ASP A 82 -20.01 -9.05 -2.62
CA ASP A 82 -21.46 -8.91 -2.81
C ASP A 82 -22.27 -9.53 -1.65
N HIS A 83 -21.58 -10.18 -0.70
CA HIS A 83 -22.12 -10.69 0.55
C HIS A 83 -21.43 -9.99 1.72
N PRO A 84 -21.70 -8.68 1.95
CA PRO A 84 -20.91 -7.84 2.84
C PRO A 84 -20.90 -8.33 4.28
N GLU A 85 -22.03 -8.82 4.82
CA GLU A 85 -22.10 -9.33 6.20
C GLU A 85 -21.13 -10.52 6.45
N PRO A 86 -21.22 -11.65 5.71
CA PRO A 86 -20.24 -12.73 5.85
C PRO A 86 -18.80 -12.30 5.55
N ALA A 87 -18.59 -11.44 4.56
CA ALA A 87 -17.26 -10.94 4.20
C ALA A 87 -16.63 -10.14 5.37
N MET A 88 -17.41 -9.25 5.99
CA MET A 88 -17.00 -8.47 7.15
C MET A 88 -16.74 -9.36 8.37
N MET A 89 -17.54 -10.40 8.62
CA MET A 89 -17.29 -11.35 9.70
C MET A 89 -15.95 -12.08 9.54
N ILE A 90 -15.66 -12.58 8.34
CA ILE A 90 -14.39 -13.26 8.05
C ILE A 90 -13.23 -12.27 8.19
N ALA A 91 -13.33 -11.08 7.63
CA ALA A 91 -12.27 -10.06 7.71
C ALA A 91 -11.97 -9.64 9.16
N ASN A 92 -13.01 -9.44 9.99
CA ASN A 92 -12.86 -9.10 11.41
C ASN A 92 -12.13 -10.18 12.23
N SER A 93 -12.29 -11.47 11.86
CA SER A 93 -11.58 -12.56 12.54
C SER A 93 -10.05 -12.45 12.40
N LEU A 94 -9.57 -11.83 11.32
CA LEU A 94 -8.14 -11.67 11.01
C LEU A 94 -7.49 -10.49 11.72
N VAL A 95 -8.27 -9.52 12.21
CA VAL A 95 -7.76 -8.30 12.87
C VAL A 95 -7.15 -8.61 14.23
N ARG A 96 -7.57 -9.70 14.89
CA ARG A 96 -7.27 -10.01 16.29
C ARG A 96 -5.91 -10.70 16.54
N THR A 97 -5.01 -10.77 15.55
CA THR A 97 -3.73 -11.50 15.71
C THR A 97 -2.66 -10.66 16.42
N ARG A 98 -2.10 -11.18 17.54
CA ARG A 98 -1.08 -10.50 18.38
C ARG A 98 0.25 -10.23 17.67
N SER A 99 0.65 -11.07 16.72
CA SER A 99 1.84 -10.87 15.88
C SER A 99 1.40 -10.63 14.44
N TRP A 100 1.84 -9.52 13.85
CA TRP A 100 1.39 -9.11 12.52
C TRP A 100 2.27 -9.64 11.38
N LEU A 101 3.53 -9.98 11.66
CA LEU A 101 4.54 -10.35 10.64
C LEU A 101 4.37 -11.74 10.01
N PRO A 102 4.06 -12.83 10.77
CA PRO A 102 4.11 -14.19 10.24
C PRO A 102 3.23 -14.43 9.00
N ASP A 103 2.16 -13.65 8.83
CA ASP A 103 1.21 -13.76 7.72
C ASP A 103 1.06 -12.44 6.92
N ALA A 104 1.75 -11.37 7.35
CA ALA A 104 1.59 -10.03 6.78
C ALA A 104 1.90 -9.98 5.28
N THR A 105 2.94 -10.69 4.84
CA THR A 105 3.35 -10.68 3.43
C THR A 105 2.32 -11.38 2.53
N ALA A 106 1.72 -12.45 3.01
CA ALA A 106 0.67 -13.18 2.29
C ALA A 106 -0.62 -12.36 2.18
N ARG A 107 -1.07 -11.78 3.30
CA ARG A 107 -2.21 -10.85 3.31
C ARG A 107 -1.96 -9.64 2.41
N HIS A 108 -0.75 -9.09 2.46
CA HIS A 108 -0.36 -7.96 1.63
C HIS A 108 -0.41 -8.28 0.13
N ALA A 109 0.14 -9.44 -0.25
CA ALA A 109 0.18 -9.87 -1.64
C ALA A 109 -1.22 -10.02 -2.24
N VAL A 110 -2.23 -10.34 -1.42
CA VAL A 110 -3.63 -10.48 -1.84
C VAL A 110 -4.39 -9.14 -1.80
N VAL A 111 -4.27 -8.37 -0.71
CA VAL A 111 -5.07 -7.16 -0.50
C VAL A 111 -4.63 -6.00 -1.37
N LEU A 112 -3.32 -5.77 -1.54
CA LEU A 112 -2.86 -4.58 -2.26
C LEU A 112 -3.34 -4.55 -3.73
N PRO A 113 -3.25 -5.64 -4.52
CA PRO A 113 -3.80 -5.65 -5.87
C PRO A 113 -5.30 -5.38 -5.89
N ALA A 114 -6.05 -5.91 -4.92
CA ALA A 114 -7.49 -5.74 -4.83
C ALA A 114 -7.87 -4.27 -4.54
N LEU A 115 -7.15 -3.59 -3.64
CA LEU A 115 -7.35 -2.15 -3.37
C LEU A 115 -7.01 -1.28 -4.58
N ARG A 116 -6.01 -1.67 -5.38
CA ARG A 116 -5.62 -0.95 -6.62
C ARG A 116 -6.54 -1.24 -7.81
N GLY A 117 -7.36 -2.28 -7.77
CA GLY A 117 -8.33 -2.62 -8.81
C GLY A 117 -9.59 -1.77 -8.72
N VAL A 118 -9.72 -0.73 -9.56
CA VAL A 118 -10.91 0.15 -9.60
C VAL A 118 -11.86 -0.27 -10.74
N PRO A 119 -13.20 -0.25 -10.55
CA PRO A 119 -13.95 0.08 -9.34
C PRO A 119 -14.52 -1.21 -8.70
N ALA A 120 -13.67 -2.06 -8.12
CA ALA A 120 -14.16 -3.28 -7.46
C ALA A 120 -14.95 -3.03 -6.16
N TRP A 121 -14.93 -1.79 -5.65
CA TRP A 121 -15.42 -1.42 -4.32
C TRP A 121 -16.56 -0.40 -4.33
N GLU A 122 -17.04 0.01 -5.51
CA GLU A 122 -18.22 0.88 -5.60
C GLU A 122 -19.43 0.16 -4.98
N GLY A 123 -20.09 0.81 -4.02
CA GLY A 123 -21.26 0.26 -3.32
C GLY A 123 -20.96 -0.72 -2.18
N VAL A 124 -19.69 -1.01 -1.85
CA VAL A 124 -19.32 -1.90 -0.74
C VAL A 124 -18.68 -1.12 0.41
N GLU A 125 -19.54 -0.42 1.16
CA GLU A 125 -19.11 0.43 2.27
C GLU A 125 -18.32 -0.34 3.34
N GLY A 126 -17.24 0.26 3.84
CA GLY A 126 -16.41 -0.28 4.93
C GLY A 126 -15.47 -1.45 4.56
N LEU A 127 -15.69 -2.14 3.44
CA LEU A 127 -14.88 -3.29 3.07
C LEU A 127 -13.39 -2.95 2.79
N PRO A 128 -13.05 -1.87 2.06
CA PRO A 128 -11.65 -1.46 1.90
C PRO A 128 -10.94 -1.22 3.24
N ASP A 129 -11.62 -0.57 4.18
CA ASP A 129 -11.07 -0.24 5.49
C ASP A 129 -10.86 -1.50 6.35
N ILE A 130 -11.78 -2.47 6.33
CA ILE A 130 -11.56 -3.73 7.06
C ILE A 130 -10.44 -4.56 6.42
N LEU A 131 -10.27 -4.52 5.10
CA LEU A 131 -9.16 -5.20 4.42
C LEU A 131 -7.81 -4.62 4.86
N LEU A 132 -7.73 -3.30 5.03
CA LEU A 132 -6.54 -2.63 5.58
C LEU A 132 -6.30 -3.01 7.05
N ARG A 133 -7.35 -3.07 7.87
CA ARG A 133 -7.25 -3.53 9.27
C ARG A 133 -6.77 -4.99 9.35
N ALA A 134 -7.25 -5.84 8.44
CA ALA A 134 -6.91 -7.26 8.39
C ALA A 134 -5.55 -7.53 7.73
N SER A 135 -5.00 -6.58 6.96
CA SER A 135 -3.67 -6.65 6.33
C SER A 135 -2.74 -5.52 6.81
N PRO A 136 -2.12 -5.66 8.01
CA PRO A 136 -1.29 -4.61 8.61
C PRO A 136 -0.14 -4.12 7.72
N LEU A 137 0.50 -5.00 6.96
CA LEU A 137 1.57 -4.60 6.03
C LEU A 137 1.02 -3.77 4.86
N THR A 138 -0.19 -4.05 4.37
CA THR A 138 -0.83 -3.16 3.39
C THR A 138 -1.15 -1.81 4.02
N ALA A 139 -1.64 -1.77 5.25
CA ALA A 139 -1.90 -0.50 5.92
C ALA A 139 -0.63 0.36 6.07
N VAL A 140 0.51 -0.27 6.39
CA VAL A 140 1.83 0.40 6.47
C VAL A 140 2.29 0.91 5.10
N LEU A 141 2.24 0.04 4.07
CA LEU A 141 2.84 0.31 2.75
C LEU A 141 1.93 1.09 1.79
N HIS A 142 0.61 1.09 2.01
CA HIS A 142 -0.38 1.73 1.14
C HIS A 142 -0.95 2.99 1.81
N HIS A 143 -1.86 2.82 2.76
CA HIS A 143 -2.31 3.85 3.70
C HIS A 143 -3.05 3.19 4.88
N PRO A 144 -3.07 3.81 6.07
CA PRO A 144 -3.83 3.34 7.22
C PRO A 144 -5.35 3.40 6.98
N PRO A 145 -6.13 2.53 7.66
CA PRO A 145 -7.60 2.63 7.68
C PRO A 145 -8.07 3.78 8.58
N GLY A 146 -9.27 4.28 8.34
CA GLY A 146 -9.91 5.31 9.18
C GLY A 146 -9.23 6.67 9.15
N ASP A 147 -9.60 7.51 10.12
CA ASP A 147 -9.17 8.90 10.21
C ASP A 147 -7.78 9.07 10.86
N PRO A 148 -7.04 10.15 10.56
CA PRO A 148 -5.71 10.43 11.11
C PRO A 148 -5.61 10.43 12.64
N ASP A 149 -6.70 10.76 13.33
CA ASP A 149 -6.76 10.86 14.80
C ASP A 149 -7.15 9.53 15.47
N SER A 150 -7.47 8.50 14.68
CA SER A 150 -7.89 7.20 15.21
C SER A 150 -6.73 6.44 15.88
N SER A 151 -7.10 5.52 16.78
CA SER A 151 -6.12 4.61 17.42
C SER A 151 -5.45 3.69 16.40
N GLU A 152 -6.18 3.29 15.36
CA GLU A 152 -5.74 2.42 14.29
C GLU A 152 -4.69 3.10 13.41
N TYR A 153 -4.89 4.39 13.10
CA TYR A 153 -3.90 5.18 12.37
C TYR A 153 -2.58 5.29 13.13
N ARG A 154 -2.64 5.54 14.45
CA ARG A 154 -1.46 5.54 15.33
C ARG A 154 -0.77 4.18 15.40
N ALA A 155 -1.51 3.09 15.52
CA ALA A 155 -0.94 1.75 15.52
C ALA A 155 -0.21 1.42 14.20
N VAL A 156 -0.66 1.96 13.06
CA VAL A 156 0.07 1.81 11.79
C VAL A 156 1.37 2.60 11.79
N GLN A 157 1.42 3.78 12.42
CA GLN A 157 2.67 4.55 12.55
C GLN A 157 3.73 3.81 13.37
N GLU A 158 3.34 3.21 14.49
CA GLU A 158 4.22 2.39 15.32
C GLU A 158 4.79 1.21 14.51
N ARG A 159 3.95 0.54 13.72
CA ARG A 159 4.37 -0.55 12.83
C ARG A 159 5.31 -0.11 11.71
N VAL A 160 5.23 1.14 11.24
CA VAL A 160 6.20 1.70 10.28
C VAL A 160 7.58 1.76 10.94
N ALA A 161 7.66 2.26 12.17
CA ALA A 161 8.92 2.33 12.91
C ALA A 161 9.49 0.93 13.17
N GLU A 162 8.64 -0.02 13.60
CA GLU A 162 9.03 -1.43 13.73
C GLU A 162 9.59 -1.98 12.42
N LEU A 163 8.90 -1.73 11.29
CA LEU A 163 9.32 -2.23 9.99
C LEU A 163 10.66 -1.63 9.55
N VAL A 164 10.87 -0.33 9.73
CA VAL A 164 12.13 0.33 9.37
C VAL A 164 13.32 -0.27 10.13
N ALA A 165 13.12 -0.66 11.39
CA ALA A 165 14.16 -1.30 12.22
C ALA A 165 14.50 -2.75 11.80
N ARG A 166 13.71 -3.38 10.92
CA ARG A 166 13.94 -4.77 10.48
C ARG A 166 14.99 -4.86 9.36
N PRO A 167 15.67 -6.02 9.23
CA PRO A 167 16.46 -6.32 8.03
C PRO A 167 15.63 -6.11 6.76
N ARG A 168 16.17 -5.38 5.79
CA ARG A 168 15.51 -4.99 4.52
C ARG A 168 14.25 -4.13 4.67
N GLY A 169 13.70 -3.94 5.86
CA GLY A 169 12.46 -3.19 6.08
C GLY A 169 12.59 -1.72 5.68
N ARG A 170 13.71 -1.07 6.01
CA ARG A 170 14.05 0.26 5.50
C ARG A 170 14.01 0.33 3.97
N ALA A 171 14.62 -0.63 3.28
CA ALA A 171 14.66 -0.64 1.81
C ALA A 171 13.27 -0.85 1.19
N VAL A 172 12.43 -1.68 1.80
CA VAL A 172 11.03 -1.90 1.40
C VAL A 172 10.22 -0.61 1.58
N VAL A 173 10.32 0.02 2.75
CA VAL A 173 9.65 1.31 3.02
C VAL A 173 10.12 2.38 2.04
N VAL A 174 11.42 2.54 1.84
CA VAL A 174 11.97 3.50 0.86
C VAL A 174 11.43 3.23 -0.54
N GLY A 175 11.49 1.99 -1.00
CA GLY A 175 11.03 1.59 -2.32
C GLY A 175 9.54 1.86 -2.53
N THR A 176 8.71 1.53 -1.54
CA THR A 176 7.26 1.76 -1.63
C THR A 176 6.91 3.24 -1.56
N MET A 177 7.47 3.99 -0.63
CA MET A 177 7.17 5.42 -0.46
C MET A 177 7.58 6.23 -1.69
N ALA A 178 8.58 5.76 -2.42
CA ALA A 178 9.11 6.35 -3.65
C ALA A 178 8.22 6.17 -4.90
N GLU A 179 7.31 5.19 -4.90
CA GLU A 179 6.45 4.91 -6.06
C GLU A 179 5.60 6.12 -6.43
N CYS A 180 5.32 6.35 -7.71
CA CYS A 180 4.31 7.33 -8.12
C CYS A 180 2.92 6.70 -7.94
N ASP A 181 1.98 7.42 -7.33
CA ASP A 181 0.61 6.94 -7.09
C ASP A 181 -0.40 8.05 -7.41
N SER A 182 -1.61 7.67 -7.80
CA SER A 182 -2.72 8.58 -8.10
C SER A 182 -3.76 8.65 -6.99
N ASP A 183 -3.68 7.78 -5.98
CA ASP A 183 -4.56 7.80 -4.82
C ASP A 183 -4.15 8.91 -3.84
N VAL A 184 -5.11 9.79 -3.52
CA VAL A 184 -4.94 10.90 -2.56
C VAL A 184 -4.59 10.39 -1.17
N ARG A 185 -5.18 9.27 -0.72
CA ARG A 185 -4.95 8.70 0.62
C ARG A 185 -3.51 8.20 0.74
N VAL A 186 -3.02 7.52 -0.29
CA VAL A 186 -1.63 7.04 -0.38
C VAL A 186 -0.65 8.22 -0.37
N LEU A 187 -0.84 9.21 -1.24
CA LEU A 187 0.04 10.37 -1.30
C LEU A 187 0.06 11.15 0.02
N SER A 188 -1.09 11.30 0.67
CA SER A 188 -1.22 12.00 1.95
C SER A 188 -0.53 11.24 3.08
N TRP A 189 -0.70 9.92 3.16
CA TRP A 189 0.00 9.07 4.12
C TRP A 189 1.51 9.14 3.96
N ARG A 190 2.00 9.06 2.72
CA ARG A 190 3.43 9.18 2.42
C ARG A 190 3.98 10.55 2.82
N ALA A 191 3.27 11.62 2.48
CA ALA A 191 3.65 12.97 2.86
C ALA A 191 3.68 13.15 4.39
N TYR A 192 2.72 12.54 5.10
CA TYR A 192 2.70 12.53 6.56
C TYR A 192 3.97 11.86 7.12
N LEU A 193 4.28 10.64 6.69
CA LEU A 193 5.47 9.89 7.15
C LEU A 193 6.77 10.64 6.87
N LEU A 194 6.93 11.19 5.66
CA LEU A 194 8.12 11.96 5.30
C LEU A 194 8.31 13.18 6.22
N ASN A 195 7.23 13.89 6.53
CA ASN A 195 7.28 15.01 7.46
C ASN A 195 7.57 14.59 8.90
N GLN A 196 7.03 13.45 9.36
CA GLN A 196 7.34 12.91 10.69
C GLN A 196 8.83 12.53 10.79
N TRP A 197 9.36 11.81 9.81
CA TRP A 197 10.78 11.47 9.77
C TRP A 197 11.68 12.71 9.78
N LEU A 198 11.33 13.77 9.04
CA LEU A 198 12.06 15.04 9.13
C LEU A 198 12.04 15.66 10.53
N ARG A 199 10.90 15.60 11.23
CA ARG A 199 10.76 16.13 12.60
C ARG A 199 11.60 15.33 13.60
N HIS A 200 11.76 14.03 13.38
CA HIS A 200 12.56 13.14 14.21
C HIS A 200 14.04 13.05 13.78
N GLY A 201 14.48 13.83 12.80
CA GLY A 201 15.89 13.88 12.37
C GLY A 201 16.32 12.78 11.40
N GLU A 202 15.39 11.99 10.86
CA GLU A 202 15.62 10.90 9.90
C GLU A 202 15.87 11.42 8.47
N LEU A 203 16.79 12.38 8.32
CA LEU A 203 17.06 13.08 7.05
C LEU A 203 17.49 12.13 5.93
N ASP A 204 18.35 11.16 6.25
CA ASP A 204 18.85 10.22 5.24
C ASP A 204 17.77 9.28 4.74
N LEU A 205 16.83 8.90 5.59
CA LEU A 205 15.68 8.09 5.16
C LEU A 205 14.83 8.84 4.13
N VAL A 206 14.53 10.12 4.40
CA VAL A 206 13.77 10.98 3.48
C VAL A 206 14.54 11.22 2.18
N ARG A 207 15.87 11.40 2.25
CA ARG A 207 16.72 11.52 1.07
C ARG A 207 16.69 10.27 0.21
N ASP A 208 16.79 9.09 0.83
CA ASP A 208 16.74 7.80 0.13
C ASP A 208 15.40 7.61 -0.58
N VAL A 209 14.28 8.02 0.03
CA VAL A 209 12.94 7.99 -0.61
C VAL A 209 12.93 8.84 -1.88
N TYR A 210 13.30 10.11 -1.80
CA TYR A 210 13.21 10.97 -2.98
C TYR A 210 14.25 10.64 -4.05
N ALA A 211 15.46 10.22 -3.67
CA ALA A 211 16.45 9.72 -4.62
C ALA A 211 15.90 8.49 -5.36
N THR A 212 15.28 7.55 -4.64
CA THR A 212 14.63 6.37 -5.23
C THR A 212 13.45 6.75 -6.12
N ALA A 213 12.63 7.73 -5.68
CA ALA A 213 11.48 8.20 -6.42
C ALA A 213 11.89 8.74 -7.79
N TRP A 214 12.96 9.53 -7.85
CA TRP A 214 13.45 10.07 -9.11
C TRP A 214 14.16 9.02 -9.97
N LEU A 215 15.07 8.22 -9.38
CA LEU A 215 15.86 7.25 -10.13
C LEU A 215 15.04 6.11 -10.70
N ARG A 216 14.05 5.60 -9.95
CA ARG A 216 13.23 4.45 -10.38
C ARG A 216 11.90 4.85 -10.99
N HIS A 217 11.27 5.89 -10.47
CA HIS A 217 9.91 6.29 -10.84
C HIS A 217 9.84 7.67 -11.51
N GLY A 218 10.98 8.27 -11.88
CA GLY A 218 11.06 9.63 -12.40
C GLY A 218 10.18 9.89 -13.63
N LYS A 219 10.06 8.92 -14.56
CA LYS A 219 9.16 9.04 -15.72
C LYS A 219 7.69 9.20 -15.32
N ALA A 220 7.24 8.43 -14.33
CA ALA A 220 5.86 8.49 -13.85
C ALA A 220 5.61 9.81 -13.07
N TRP A 221 6.54 10.15 -12.17
CA TRP A 221 6.48 11.41 -11.43
C TRP A 221 6.51 12.64 -12.34
N ALA A 222 7.41 12.67 -13.33
CA ALA A 222 7.50 13.78 -14.29
C ALA A 222 6.22 13.96 -15.09
N ARG A 223 5.52 12.86 -15.45
CA ARG A 223 4.22 12.92 -16.12
C ARG A 223 3.16 13.56 -15.20
N GLN A 224 3.02 13.07 -13.98
CA GLN A 224 2.03 13.56 -13.02
C GLN A 224 2.28 15.02 -12.63
N ILE A 225 3.54 15.38 -12.34
CA ILE A 225 3.96 16.77 -12.06
C ILE A 225 3.73 17.66 -13.28
N GLY A 226 4.11 17.21 -14.48
CA GLY A 226 3.93 17.97 -15.71
C GLY A 226 2.45 18.24 -16.04
N GLN A 227 1.56 17.27 -15.79
CA GLN A 227 0.11 17.48 -15.90
C GLN A 227 -0.37 18.53 -14.89
N ALA A 228 0.06 18.43 -13.63
CA ALA A 228 -0.30 19.37 -12.57
C ALA A 228 0.20 20.81 -12.84
N LEU A 229 1.40 20.96 -13.44
CA LEU A 229 1.97 22.25 -13.83
C LEU A 229 1.32 22.86 -15.08
N ARG A 230 0.73 22.07 -15.98
CA ARG A 230 0.00 22.59 -17.14
C ARG A 230 -1.48 22.85 -16.86
N TRP A 231 -1.99 22.42 -15.71
CA TRP A 231 -3.38 22.65 -15.33
C TRP A 231 -3.61 24.14 -15.05
N GLU A 232 -4.59 24.76 -15.70
CA GLU A 232 -4.90 26.18 -15.52
C GLU A 232 -6.05 26.43 -14.52
N GLY A 233 -6.86 25.41 -14.23
CA GLY A 233 -8.00 25.49 -13.32
C GLY A 233 -7.66 25.29 -11.84
N LYS A 234 -8.72 25.10 -11.03
CA LYS A 234 -8.60 24.73 -9.60
C LYS A 234 -7.85 23.40 -9.45
N PRO A 235 -6.79 23.31 -8.64
CA PRO A 235 -6.04 22.06 -8.46
C PRO A 235 -6.93 20.93 -7.94
N THR A 236 -6.87 19.78 -8.60
CA THR A 236 -7.59 18.58 -8.15
C THR A 236 -7.00 18.06 -6.83
N PRO A 237 -7.73 17.22 -6.06
CA PRO A 237 -7.21 16.62 -4.84
C PRO A 237 -5.89 15.88 -5.02
N VAL A 238 -5.74 15.12 -6.12
CA VAL A 238 -4.51 14.39 -6.45
C VAL A 238 -3.34 15.33 -6.73
N MET A 239 -3.59 16.44 -7.43
CA MET A 239 -2.56 17.46 -7.68
C MET A 239 -2.06 18.09 -6.37
N LYS A 240 -2.99 18.44 -5.45
CA LYS A 240 -2.61 18.96 -4.12
C LYS A 240 -1.80 17.94 -3.32
N ALA A 241 -2.26 16.70 -3.26
CA ALA A 241 -1.56 15.62 -2.55
C ALA A 241 -0.17 15.35 -3.13
N THR A 242 -0.02 15.46 -4.46
CA THR A 242 1.28 15.39 -5.14
C THR A 242 2.20 16.50 -4.67
N GLY A 243 1.72 17.75 -4.62
CA GLY A 243 2.47 18.88 -4.08
C GLY A 243 2.87 18.67 -2.62
N THR A 244 1.95 18.21 -1.77
CA THR A 244 2.22 17.92 -0.35
C THR A 244 3.27 16.83 -0.18
N TYR A 245 3.22 15.76 -0.99
CA TYR A 245 4.23 14.71 -1.00
C TYR A 245 5.62 15.26 -1.33
N TRP A 246 5.76 16.16 -2.30
CA TRP A 246 7.05 16.73 -2.69
C TRP A 246 7.53 17.87 -1.78
N ALA A 247 6.68 18.41 -0.90
CA ALA A 247 7.03 19.55 -0.05
C ALA A 247 8.20 19.29 0.90
N ALA A 248 8.38 18.04 1.36
CA ALA A 248 9.51 17.66 2.21
C ALA A 248 10.85 17.62 1.44
N ALA A 249 10.85 17.53 0.10
CA ALA A 249 12.06 17.52 -0.71
C ALA A 249 12.86 18.84 -0.64
N GLU A 250 12.19 19.97 -0.41
CA GLU A 250 12.85 21.27 -0.20
C GLU A 250 13.75 21.29 1.04
N ARG A 251 13.39 20.51 2.08
CA ARG A 251 14.07 20.53 3.38
C ARG A 251 15.32 19.64 3.44
N VAL A 252 15.51 18.77 2.44
CA VAL A 252 16.60 17.77 2.44
C VAL A 252 17.73 18.06 1.46
N ASP A 253 17.63 19.13 0.67
CA ASP A 253 18.62 19.59 -0.32
C ASP A 253 19.21 18.44 -1.17
N LEU A 254 18.31 17.74 -1.89
CA LEU A 254 18.67 16.55 -2.69
C LEU A 254 19.68 16.87 -3.79
N GLY A 255 19.58 18.04 -4.42
CA GLY A 255 20.45 18.44 -5.52
C GLY A 255 21.92 18.52 -5.12
N ARG A 256 22.19 18.96 -3.89
CA ARG A 256 23.54 19.03 -3.32
C ARG A 256 24.03 17.69 -2.78
N THR A 257 23.15 16.92 -2.14
CA THR A 257 23.53 15.69 -1.41
C THR A 257 23.52 14.43 -2.28
N ARG A 258 22.76 14.43 -3.38
CA ARG A 258 22.62 13.31 -4.32
C ARG A 258 22.61 13.83 -5.78
N PRO A 259 23.79 14.09 -6.39
CA PRO A 259 23.88 14.69 -7.73
C PRO A 259 23.19 13.89 -8.84
N VAL A 260 23.01 12.58 -8.65
CA VAL A 260 22.27 11.70 -9.56
C VAL A 260 20.76 11.98 -9.61
N ALA A 261 20.23 12.75 -8.65
CA ALA A 261 18.83 13.15 -8.59
C ALA A 261 18.54 14.50 -9.28
N ARG A 262 19.46 15.04 -10.08
CA ARG A 262 19.24 16.28 -10.86
C ARG A 262 17.96 16.18 -11.71
N GLY A 263 17.16 17.26 -11.73
CA GLY A 263 15.93 17.37 -12.53
C GLY A 263 14.61 17.39 -11.73
N TYR A 264 14.65 17.28 -10.40
CA TYR A 264 13.45 17.41 -9.56
C TYR A 264 12.97 18.86 -9.38
N ASP A 265 13.58 19.85 -10.05
CA ASP A 265 13.18 21.27 -10.00
C ASP A 265 11.72 21.48 -10.38
N SER A 266 11.19 20.64 -11.28
CA SER A 266 9.77 20.62 -11.62
C SER A 266 8.86 20.30 -10.42
N ALA A 267 9.30 19.41 -9.53
CA ALA A 267 8.60 19.11 -8.29
C ALA A 267 8.62 20.32 -7.35
N LEU A 268 9.76 21.01 -7.22
CA LEU A 268 9.87 22.22 -6.41
C LEU A 268 8.99 23.37 -6.94
N ARG A 269 8.95 23.56 -8.26
CA ARG A 269 8.02 24.50 -8.89
C ARG A 269 6.56 24.18 -8.57
N LEU A 270 6.20 22.89 -8.56
CA LEU A 270 4.85 22.46 -8.20
C LEU A 270 4.51 22.79 -6.74
N VAL A 271 5.43 22.50 -5.81
CA VAL A 271 5.28 22.83 -4.39
C VAL A 271 5.05 24.33 -4.21
N HIS A 272 5.89 25.16 -4.83
CA HIS A 272 5.76 26.61 -4.75
C HIS A 272 4.40 27.09 -5.27
N ARG A 273 4.01 26.63 -6.47
CA ARG A 273 2.74 26.98 -7.11
C ARG A 273 1.53 26.68 -6.22
N TYR A 274 1.49 25.53 -5.57
CA TYR A 274 0.33 25.14 -4.76
C TYR A 274 0.34 25.71 -3.35
N ARG A 275 1.49 26.13 -2.81
CA ARG A 275 1.54 26.97 -1.60
C ARG A 275 1.00 28.37 -1.86
N THR A 276 1.26 28.94 -3.03
CA THR A 276 0.80 30.29 -3.40
C THR A 276 -0.63 30.33 -3.92
N TRP A 277 -1.24 29.17 -4.18
CA TRP A 277 -2.64 29.05 -4.56
C TRP A 277 -3.54 29.31 -3.33
N ARG A 278 -3.65 30.57 -2.92
CA ARG A 278 -4.76 31.07 -2.08
C ARG A 278 -5.91 31.35 -3.05
N GLY A 279 -7.00 30.58 -2.93
CA GLY A 279 -8.10 30.53 -3.91
C GLY A 279 -8.42 31.89 -4.53
N ARG A 280 -8.13 32.01 -5.83
CA ARG A 280 -8.82 32.96 -6.71
C ARG A 280 -10.09 32.30 -7.19
#